data_AF-A0A6P5Y2V7-F1
#
_entry.id   AF-A0A6P5Y2V7-F1
#
_cell.length_a   1.000
_cell.length_b   1.000
_cell.length_c   1.000
_cell.angle_alpha   90.00
_cell.angle_beta   90.00
_cell.angle_gamma   90.00
#
_symmetry.space_group_name_H-M   'P 1'
#
loop_
_entity.id
_entity.type
_entity.pdbx_description
1 polymer ?
#
loop_
_entity_poly.entity_id
_entity_poly.type
_entity_poly.pdbx_seq_one_letter_code
_entity_poly.pdbx_strand_id
1 'polypeptide(L)'
;MGQNMIIVMVNWVRETFIFFILAIFSKAIGTNAYSRRSAPADSVPNECLSWRMAVETNNVRGWRTVPTHCLGYIETYMIGGQYEQDVNYIVEQIESYVRDLVVGGDGMDAWILDVDDTCISNIFYYKGKKYGCDPYDPSAFKAWAMKGGCPAIPAVLGLFTKLIDSGFKVFLLTGRDEETLAPSTIANLHNQGFVGYERVIFRTQPFKGKSAVVFKSEIRKQLMEEGYRIWGNVGDQWTDLQGECLGNRTFKLPNPMYCVP
;
A
#
# COMPACT_ATOMS: atom_id res chain seq x y z
N MET A 1 16.23 64.93 15.93
CA MET A 1 17.41 64.04 16.08
C MET A 1 17.10 62.55 15.97
N GLY A 2 15.86 62.10 15.69
CA GLY A 2 15.52 60.66 15.63
C GLY A 2 15.57 59.98 14.25
N GLN A 3 15.53 60.72 13.13
CA GLN A 3 15.47 60.10 11.79
C GLN A 3 16.85 59.79 11.17
N ASN A 4 17.90 60.54 11.51
CA ASN A 4 19.26 60.26 11.00
C ASN A 4 19.93 59.05 11.68
N MET A 5 19.46 58.62 12.85
CA MET A 5 20.04 57.48 13.58
C MET A 5 19.54 56.14 13.03
N ILE A 6 18.32 56.11 12.45
CA ILE A 6 17.71 54.90 11.87
C ILE A 6 18.35 54.56 10.52
N ILE A 7 18.68 55.56 9.70
CA ILE A 7 19.31 55.37 8.39
C ILE A 7 20.74 54.81 8.53
N VAL A 8 21.49 55.24 9.56
CA VAL A 8 22.84 54.73 9.84
C VAL A 8 22.80 53.27 10.32
N MET A 9 21.76 52.88 11.07
CA MET A 9 21.61 51.51 11.57
C MET A 9 21.21 50.51 10.47
N VAL A 10 20.38 50.93 9.50
CA VAL A 10 19.95 50.08 8.37
C VAL A 10 21.09 49.83 7.36
N ASN A 11 22.00 50.78 7.17
CA ASN A 11 23.17 50.60 6.31
C ASN A 11 24.22 49.65 6.91
N TRP A 12 24.40 49.66 8.25
CA TRP A 12 25.33 48.75 8.92
C TRP A 12 24.89 47.28 8.84
N VAL A 13 23.57 47.02 8.95
CA VAL A 13 22.99 45.68 8.81
C VAL A 13 23.07 45.18 7.35
N ARG A 14 22.99 46.08 6.36
CA ARG A 14 23.10 45.71 4.94
C ARG A 14 24.54 45.37 4.53
N GLU A 15 25.54 46.07 5.06
CA GLU A 15 26.95 45.77 4.77
C GLU A 15 27.42 44.47 5.46
N THR A 16 26.98 44.20 6.70
CA THR A 16 27.31 42.94 7.40
C THR A 16 26.68 41.71 6.75
N PHE A 17 25.51 41.83 6.12
CA PHE A 17 24.88 40.72 5.37
C PHE A 17 25.59 40.40 4.04
N ILE A 18 26.23 41.37 3.39
CA ILE A 18 26.95 41.16 2.11
C ILE A 18 28.28 40.43 2.32
N PHE A 19 28.99 40.70 3.43
CA PHE A 19 30.22 39.96 3.77
C PHE A 19 29.96 38.51 4.20
N PHE A 20 28.79 38.20 4.76
CA PHE A 20 28.41 36.82 5.09
C PHE A 20 28.08 35.97 3.85
N ILE A 21 27.58 36.59 2.78
CA ILE A 21 27.28 35.91 1.50
C ILE A 21 28.53 35.63 0.66
N LEU A 22 29.58 36.46 0.76
CA LEU A 22 30.84 36.27 0.03
C LEU A 22 31.79 35.24 0.68
N ALA A 23 31.61 34.93 1.97
CA ALA A 23 32.38 33.88 2.65
C ALA A 23 31.87 32.45 2.35
N ILE A 24 30.69 32.31 1.72
CA ILE A 24 30.09 31.00 1.37
C ILE A 24 30.53 30.52 -0.03
N PHE A 25 31.12 31.39 -0.87
CA PHE A 25 31.51 31.07 -2.26
C PHE A 25 33.02 31.11 -2.52
N SER A 26 33.86 30.82 -1.54
CA SER A 26 35.33 30.75 -1.75
C SER A 26 36.00 29.65 -0.95
N LYS A 27 35.69 28.38 -1.29
CA LYS A 27 36.65 27.26 -1.20
C LYS A 27 36.39 26.27 -2.33
N ALA A 28 37.00 26.54 -3.48
CA ALA A 28 37.27 25.51 -4.47
C ALA A 28 38.66 24.91 -4.21
N ILE A 29 38.76 23.61 -4.49
CA ILE A 29 40.00 22.85 -4.80
C ILE A 29 40.82 22.41 -3.57
N GLY A 30 40.48 21.20 -3.09
CA GLY A 30 41.37 20.33 -2.35
C GLY A 30 41.24 18.92 -2.92
N THR A 31 42.16 18.55 -3.81
CA THR A 31 42.30 17.21 -4.36
C THR A 31 42.71 16.23 -3.26
N ASN A 32 41.80 15.36 -2.85
CA ASN A 32 42.15 14.06 -2.31
C ASN A 32 41.36 13.02 -3.08
N ALA A 33 42.01 12.44 -4.09
CA ALA A 33 41.56 11.23 -4.75
C ALA A 33 41.69 10.06 -3.76
N TYR A 34 40.81 10.00 -2.78
CA TYR A 34 40.50 8.74 -2.12
C TYR A 34 39.63 7.98 -3.12
N SER A 35 40.29 7.13 -3.90
CA SER A 35 39.63 6.10 -4.70
C SER A 35 38.90 5.17 -3.73
N ARG A 36 37.69 5.56 -3.30
CA ARG A 36 36.67 4.58 -3.01
C ARG A 36 36.41 3.94 -4.36
N ARG A 37 36.97 2.74 -4.54
CA ARG A 37 36.44 1.80 -5.53
C ARG A 37 34.94 1.80 -5.33
N SER A 38 34.22 2.46 -6.24
CA SER A 38 32.83 2.13 -6.49
C SER A 38 32.87 0.64 -6.77
N ALA A 39 32.35 -0.16 -5.84
CA ALA A 39 31.93 -1.49 -6.19
C ALA A 39 31.12 -1.36 -7.49
N PRO A 40 31.31 -2.26 -8.47
CA PRO A 40 30.44 -2.26 -9.63
C PRO A 40 29.01 -2.28 -9.09
N ALA A 41 28.09 -1.56 -9.74
CA ALA A 41 26.68 -1.66 -9.42
C ALA A 41 26.33 -3.16 -9.43
N ASP A 42 26.30 -3.75 -8.23
CA ASP A 42 26.06 -5.16 -8.04
C ASP A 42 24.68 -5.38 -8.62
N SER A 43 24.66 -6.05 -9.77
CA SER A 43 23.44 -6.50 -10.41
C SER A 43 22.54 -7.05 -9.31
N VAL A 44 21.39 -6.43 -9.09
CA VAL A 44 20.28 -7.09 -8.38
C VAL A 44 20.29 -8.53 -8.85
N PRO A 45 20.47 -9.53 -7.98
CA PRO A 45 20.54 -10.90 -8.45
C PRO A 45 19.24 -11.15 -9.22
N ASN A 46 19.38 -11.41 -10.53
CA ASN A 46 18.26 -11.63 -11.46
C ASN A 46 17.27 -12.67 -10.90
N GLU A 47 17.77 -13.54 -10.01
CA GLU A 47 17.02 -14.49 -9.20
C GLU A 47 15.95 -13.84 -8.29
N CYS A 48 16.22 -12.76 -7.56
CA CYS A 48 15.23 -12.15 -6.65
C CYS A 48 14.08 -11.48 -7.40
N LEU A 49 14.38 -10.90 -8.56
CA LEU A 49 13.36 -10.43 -9.49
C LEU A 49 12.52 -11.59 -10.01
N SER A 50 13.17 -12.68 -10.43
CA SER A 50 12.49 -13.90 -10.89
C SER A 50 11.63 -14.53 -9.79
N TRP A 51 12.12 -14.54 -8.56
CA TRP A 51 11.37 -15.02 -7.39
C TRP A 51 10.13 -14.17 -7.15
N ARG A 52 10.26 -12.83 -7.10
CA ARG A 52 9.10 -11.94 -6.96
C ARG A 52 8.09 -12.16 -8.08
N MET A 53 8.54 -12.21 -9.33
CA MET A 53 7.66 -12.49 -10.46
C MET A 53 6.91 -13.82 -10.27
N ALA A 54 7.62 -14.88 -9.87
CA ALA A 54 7.01 -16.19 -9.64
C ALA A 54 6.04 -16.21 -8.45
N VAL A 55 6.27 -15.39 -7.41
CA VAL A 55 5.30 -15.16 -6.33
C VAL A 55 4.06 -14.43 -6.85
N GLU A 56 4.25 -13.31 -7.56
CA GLU A 56 3.16 -12.49 -8.08
C GLU A 56 2.30 -13.24 -9.09
N THR A 57 2.87 -14.12 -9.90
CA THR A 57 2.13 -14.98 -10.84
C THR A 57 1.67 -16.31 -10.24
N ASN A 58 1.73 -16.47 -8.91
CA ASN A 58 1.24 -17.64 -8.19
C ASN A 58 1.93 -18.98 -8.53
N ASN A 59 3.17 -18.95 -9.02
CA ASN A 59 3.98 -20.13 -9.29
C ASN A 59 4.73 -20.60 -8.02
N VAL A 60 5.14 -19.65 -7.16
CA VAL A 60 5.66 -19.94 -5.81
C VAL A 60 4.52 -19.73 -4.81
N ARG A 61 4.01 -20.82 -4.25
CA ARG A 61 2.83 -20.83 -3.35
C ARG A 61 3.20 -21.22 -1.93
N GLY A 62 2.45 -20.72 -0.95
CA GLY A 62 2.59 -21.13 0.46
C GLY A 62 3.99 -20.88 1.04
N TRP A 63 4.72 -19.91 0.49
CA TRP A 63 6.04 -19.54 0.98
C TRP A 63 5.90 -18.81 2.33
N ARG A 64 6.86 -19.03 3.24
CA ARG A 64 6.73 -18.58 4.64
C ARG A 64 7.40 -17.24 4.93
N THR A 65 8.48 -16.95 4.21
CA THR A 65 9.34 -15.79 4.39
C THR A 65 10.01 -15.47 3.06
N VAL A 66 10.30 -14.19 2.83
CA VAL A 66 11.16 -13.75 1.73
C VAL A 66 12.55 -14.38 1.90
N PRO A 67 13.18 -14.94 0.84
CA PRO A 67 14.55 -15.43 0.90
C PRO A 67 15.47 -14.34 1.45
N THR A 68 16.28 -14.66 2.46
CA THR A 68 17.09 -13.66 3.18
C THR A 68 18.08 -12.91 2.27
N HIS A 69 18.58 -13.57 1.22
CA HIS A 69 19.44 -12.95 0.21
C HIS A 69 18.69 -11.93 -0.69
N CYS A 70 17.35 -11.95 -0.70
CA CYS A 70 16.51 -11.01 -1.44
C CYS A 70 16.06 -9.78 -0.63
N LEU A 71 16.50 -9.64 0.63
CA LEU A 71 16.13 -8.50 1.50
C LEU A 71 16.32 -7.15 0.79
N GLY A 72 17.54 -6.88 0.31
CA GLY A 72 17.85 -5.60 -0.35
C GLY A 72 17.02 -5.36 -1.61
N TYR A 73 16.68 -6.43 -2.34
CA TYR A 73 15.81 -6.33 -3.51
C TYR A 73 14.37 -5.98 -3.13
N ILE A 74 13.78 -6.67 -2.15
CA ILE A 74 12.40 -6.42 -1.73
C ILE A 74 12.27 -5.05 -1.06
N GLU A 75 13.22 -4.64 -0.23
CA GLU A 75 13.28 -3.28 0.29
C GLU A 75 13.28 -2.27 -0.85
N THR A 76 14.21 -2.39 -1.80
CA THR A 76 14.30 -1.48 -2.96
C THR A 76 13.01 -1.48 -3.80
N TYR A 77 12.37 -2.64 -3.98
CA TYR A 77 11.11 -2.72 -4.70
C TYR A 77 9.97 -1.95 -3.98
N MET A 78 9.81 -2.19 -2.67
CA MET A 78 8.72 -1.63 -1.88
C MET A 78 8.86 -0.13 -1.63
N ILE A 79 10.09 0.38 -1.45
CA ILE A 79 10.32 1.80 -1.11
C ILE A 79 11.07 2.60 -2.18
N GLY A 80 11.54 1.97 -3.25
CA GLY A 80 12.29 2.61 -4.34
C GLY A 80 11.45 3.05 -5.54
N GLY A 81 10.11 2.98 -5.43
CA GLY A 81 9.16 3.52 -6.42
C GLY A 81 8.60 2.51 -7.42
N GLN A 82 9.24 1.36 -7.65
CA GLN A 82 8.71 0.35 -8.59
C GLN A 82 7.37 -0.23 -8.11
N TYR A 83 7.21 -0.50 -6.81
CA TYR A 83 5.93 -0.92 -6.23
C TYR A 83 4.80 0.07 -6.56
N GLU A 84 5.05 1.37 -6.37
CA GLU A 84 4.06 2.42 -6.66
C GLU A 84 3.69 2.47 -8.16
N GLN A 85 4.69 2.34 -9.05
CA GLN A 85 4.44 2.27 -10.49
C GLN A 85 3.58 1.06 -10.88
N ASP A 86 3.90 -0.11 -10.33
CA ASP A 86 3.14 -1.34 -10.59
C ASP A 86 1.69 -1.19 -10.12
N VAL A 87 1.47 -0.67 -8.90
CA VAL A 87 0.13 -0.41 -8.35
C VAL A 87 -0.64 0.61 -9.20
N ASN A 88 0.00 1.73 -9.57
CA ASN A 88 -0.62 2.77 -10.40
C ASN A 88 -1.07 2.20 -11.75
N TYR A 89 -0.23 1.40 -12.40
CA TYR A 89 -0.57 0.79 -13.67
C TYR A 89 -1.76 -0.16 -13.55
N ILE A 90 -1.83 -0.97 -12.49
CA ILE A 90 -2.98 -1.84 -12.25
C ILE A 90 -4.25 -1.03 -11.98
N VAL A 91 -4.16 0.03 -11.18
CA VAL A 91 -5.29 0.95 -10.95
C VAL A 91 -5.76 1.57 -12.26
N GLU A 92 -4.87 2.00 -13.16
CA GLU A 92 -5.24 2.49 -14.48
C GLU A 92 -6.00 1.45 -15.32
N GLN A 93 -5.62 0.16 -15.23
CA GLN A 93 -6.38 -0.92 -15.88
C GLN A 93 -7.78 -1.11 -15.27
N ILE A 94 -7.90 -0.95 -13.95
CA ILE A 94 -9.19 -0.97 -13.26
C ILE A 94 -10.06 0.19 -13.73
N GLU A 95 -9.52 1.41 -13.73
CA GLU A 95 -10.26 2.59 -14.17
C GLU A 95 -10.68 2.50 -15.64
N SER A 96 -9.86 1.89 -16.48
CA SER A 96 -10.23 1.63 -17.87
C SER A 96 -11.39 0.65 -17.96
N TYR A 97 -11.36 -0.42 -17.16
CA TYR A 97 -12.47 -1.36 -17.12
C TYR A 97 -13.76 -0.69 -16.63
N VAL A 98 -13.68 0.13 -15.57
CA VAL A 98 -14.83 0.86 -15.01
C VAL A 98 -15.49 1.79 -16.03
N ARG A 99 -14.71 2.47 -16.88
CA ARG A 99 -15.26 3.36 -17.94
C ARG A 99 -16.16 2.65 -18.94
N ASP A 100 -15.94 1.37 -19.16
CA ASP A 100 -16.71 0.57 -20.13
C ASP A 100 -17.98 -0.05 -19.50
N LEU A 101 -18.21 0.15 -18.19
CA LEU A 101 -19.36 -0.40 -17.48
C LEU A 101 -20.53 0.58 -17.44
N VAL A 102 -21.74 0.03 -17.49
CA VAL A 102 -22.98 0.76 -17.27
C VAL A 102 -23.56 0.31 -15.93
N VAL A 103 -23.56 1.22 -14.96
CA VAL A 103 -24.17 0.99 -13.63
C VAL A 103 -25.69 1.05 -13.79
N GLY A 104 -26.38 0.01 -13.31
CA GLY A 104 -27.81 -0.23 -13.54
C GLY A 104 -28.76 0.71 -12.80
N GLY A 105 -28.25 1.47 -11.82
CA GLY A 105 -29.02 2.48 -11.08
C GLY A 105 -29.97 1.93 -10.01
N ASP A 106 -30.08 0.61 -9.86
CA ASP A 106 -30.85 -0.08 -8.80
C ASP A 106 -30.08 -0.18 -7.46
N GLY A 107 -28.84 0.33 -7.41
CA GLY A 107 -27.98 0.30 -6.23
C GLY A 107 -27.32 -1.07 -5.97
N MET A 108 -27.38 -2.01 -6.92
CA MET A 108 -26.87 -3.37 -6.74
C MET A 108 -25.54 -3.64 -7.45
N ASP A 109 -24.95 -2.65 -8.12
CA ASP A 109 -23.61 -2.81 -8.72
C ASP A 109 -22.52 -2.63 -7.66
N ALA A 110 -21.76 -3.69 -7.43
CA ALA A 110 -20.83 -3.80 -6.32
C ALA A 110 -19.37 -3.91 -6.78
N TRP A 111 -18.48 -3.44 -5.90
CA TRP A 111 -17.04 -3.60 -6.03
C TRP A 111 -16.45 -4.08 -4.70
N ILE A 112 -15.46 -4.97 -4.74
CA ILE A 112 -14.82 -5.50 -3.54
C ILE A 112 -13.35 -5.08 -3.51
N LEU A 113 -12.91 -4.56 -2.37
CA LEU A 113 -11.52 -4.29 -2.07
C LEU A 113 -11.11 -5.07 -0.80
N ASP A 114 -9.96 -5.75 -0.83
CA ASP A 114 -9.27 -6.12 0.40
C ASP A 114 -8.77 -4.86 1.15
N VAL A 115 -8.41 -5.02 2.42
CA VAL A 115 -7.94 -3.91 3.28
C VAL A 115 -6.42 -3.88 3.42
N ASP A 116 -5.78 -4.99 3.79
CA ASP A 116 -4.38 -5.03 4.23
C ASP A 116 -3.43 -5.09 3.03
N ASP A 117 -2.59 -4.07 2.84
CA ASP A 117 -1.75 -3.87 1.64
C ASP A 117 -2.54 -3.81 0.32
N THR A 118 -3.86 -3.59 0.42
CA THR A 118 -4.73 -3.19 -0.69
C THR A 118 -5.25 -1.76 -0.47
N CYS A 119 -6.02 -1.49 0.59
CA CYS A 119 -6.46 -0.13 0.93
C CYS A 119 -5.43 0.62 1.79
N ILE A 120 -4.91 -0.04 2.82
CA ILE A 120 -3.96 0.53 3.79
C ILE A 120 -2.71 -0.34 3.87
N SER A 121 -1.53 0.27 3.91
CA SER A 121 -0.27 -0.48 3.85
C SER A 121 0.27 -0.88 5.22
N ASN A 122 0.76 -2.11 5.33
CA ASN A 122 1.47 -2.61 6.49
C ASN A 122 2.99 -2.45 6.36
N ILE A 123 3.47 -1.64 5.41
CA ILE A 123 4.91 -1.43 5.15
C ILE A 123 5.71 -1.07 6.41
N PHE A 124 5.15 -0.30 7.34
CA PHE A 124 5.84 0.06 8.58
C PHE A 124 6.00 -1.12 9.54
N TYR A 125 5.04 -2.05 9.58
CA TYR A 125 5.21 -3.32 10.31
C TYR A 125 6.32 -4.15 9.66
N TYR A 126 6.24 -4.32 8.33
CA TYR A 126 7.16 -5.18 7.61
C TYR A 126 8.59 -4.62 7.51
N LYS A 127 8.79 -3.31 7.60
CA LYS A 127 10.12 -2.72 7.80
C LYS A 127 10.80 -3.27 9.06
N GLY A 128 10.05 -3.46 10.14
CA GLY A 128 10.53 -4.10 11.38
C GLY A 128 10.69 -5.63 11.29
N LYS A 129 10.22 -6.24 10.20
CA LYS A 129 10.33 -7.68 9.87
C LYS A 129 11.22 -7.92 8.65
N LYS A 130 12.12 -6.98 8.35
CA LYS A 130 13.02 -7.03 7.18
C LYS A 130 12.26 -7.36 5.89
N TYR A 131 11.18 -6.62 5.66
CA TYR A 131 10.30 -6.74 4.50
C TYR A 131 9.82 -8.17 4.21
N GLY A 132 9.64 -9.00 5.25
CA GLY A 132 9.13 -10.37 5.13
C GLY A 132 10.21 -11.46 5.27
N CYS A 133 11.48 -11.10 5.46
CA CYS A 133 12.53 -12.10 5.74
C CYS A 133 12.41 -12.70 7.14
N ASP A 134 11.88 -11.94 8.11
CA ASP A 134 11.60 -12.48 9.44
C ASP A 134 10.20 -13.13 9.48
N PRO A 135 10.01 -14.25 10.20
CA PRO A 135 8.72 -14.94 10.27
C PRO A 135 7.57 -14.05 10.77
N TYR A 136 6.37 -14.30 10.25
CA TYR A 136 5.15 -13.67 10.71
C TYR A 136 4.87 -14.02 12.18
N ASP A 137 4.60 -12.97 12.97
CA ASP A 137 4.23 -13.07 14.38
C ASP A 137 2.79 -12.55 14.54
N PRO A 138 1.79 -13.44 14.69
CA PRO A 138 0.39 -13.04 14.79
C PRO A 138 0.11 -12.11 15.98
N SER A 139 0.77 -12.34 17.11
CA SER A 139 0.57 -11.54 18.33
C SER A 139 1.16 -10.15 18.17
N ALA A 140 2.36 -10.04 17.61
CA ALA A 140 2.98 -8.75 17.33
C ALA A 140 2.23 -7.96 16.24
N PHE A 141 1.78 -8.64 15.17
CA PHE A 141 0.97 -7.99 14.13
C PHE A 141 -0.34 -7.47 14.72
N LYS A 142 -1.05 -8.28 15.51
CA LYS A 142 -2.28 -7.85 16.19
C LYS A 142 -2.03 -6.62 17.08
N ALA A 143 -0.97 -6.64 17.89
CA ALA A 143 -0.59 -5.51 18.74
C ALA A 143 -0.26 -4.24 17.94
N TRP A 144 0.36 -4.39 16.76
CA TRP A 144 0.65 -3.30 15.85
C TRP A 144 -0.61 -2.77 15.17
N ALA A 145 -1.46 -3.64 14.62
CA ALA A 145 -2.69 -3.30 13.90
C ALA A 145 -3.70 -2.60 14.81
N MET A 146 -3.77 -2.97 16.10
CA MET A 146 -4.60 -2.28 17.10
C MET A 146 -4.26 -0.79 17.26
N LYS A 147 -3.06 -0.34 16.86
CA LYS A 147 -2.68 1.08 16.92
C LYS A 147 -3.37 1.92 15.83
N GLY A 148 -3.88 1.31 14.76
CA GLY A 148 -4.64 2.01 13.72
C GLY A 148 -3.88 3.10 12.97
N GLY A 149 -2.59 2.87 12.67
CA GLY A 149 -1.69 3.86 12.05
C GLY A 149 -1.19 3.47 10.64
N CYS A 150 -1.90 2.60 9.93
CA CYS A 150 -1.53 2.16 8.59
C CYS A 150 -1.83 3.29 7.58
N PRO A 151 -0.87 3.74 6.74
CA PRO A 151 -1.14 4.75 5.72
C PRO A 151 -2.01 4.18 4.58
N ALA A 152 -2.80 5.03 3.91
CA ALA A 152 -3.45 4.68 2.66
C ALA A 152 -2.43 4.29 1.59
N ILE A 153 -2.81 3.38 0.70
CA ILE A 153 -2.16 3.22 -0.62
C ILE A 153 -2.81 4.26 -1.55
N PRO A 154 -2.07 5.32 -1.98
CA PRO A 154 -2.69 6.49 -2.60
C PRO A 154 -3.50 6.19 -3.87
N ALA A 155 -2.97 5.31 -4.73
CA ALA A 155 -3.63 4.91 -5.96
C ALA A 155 -4.99 4.23 -5.69
N VAL A 156 -5.05 3.38 -4.67
CA VAL A 156 -6.26 2.64 -4.30
C VAL A 156 -7.27 3.55 -3.60
N LEU A 157 -6.81 4.54 -2.84
CA LEU A 157 -7.70 5.59 -2.31
C LEU A 157 -8.35 6.39 -3.45
N GLY A 158 -7.58 6.77 -4.48
CA GLY A 158 -8.11 7.43 -5.67
C GLY A 158 -9.13 6.56 -6.42
N LEU A 159 -8.82 5.27 -6.60
CA LEU A 159 -9.75 4.29 -7.16
C LEU A 159 -11.04 4.19 -6.33
N PHE A 160 -10.92 4.09 -5.01
CA PHE A 160 -12.06 3.99 -4.10
C PHE A 160 -13.03 5.16 -4.25
N THR A 161 -12.51 6.40 -4.23
CA THR A 161 -13.32 7.61 -4.47
C THR A 161 -14.01 7.55 -5.82
N LYS A 162 -13.29 7.18 -6.87
CA LYS A 162 -13.84 7.08 -8.23
C LYS A 162 -14.95 6.03 -8.35
N LEU A 163 -14.82 4.89 -7.68
CA LEU A 163 -15.83 3.84 -7.65
C LEU A 163 -17.12 4.34 -6.98
N ILE A 164 -17.00 5.03 -5.85
CA ILE A 164 -18.16 5.65 -5.16
C ILE A 164 -18.81 6.70 -6.05
N ASP A 165 -18.02 7.61 -6.63
CA ASP A 165 -18.52 8.68 -7.50
C ASP A 165 -19.19 8.14 -8.77
N SER A 166 -18.79 6.94 -9.21
CA SER A 166 -19.40 6.23 -10.34
C SER A 166 -20.66 5.44 -9.95
N GLY A 167 -21.06 5.48 -8.68
CA GLY A 167 -22.29 4.85 -8.19
C GLY A 167 -22.16 3.39 -7.74
N PHE A 168 -20.93 2.84 -7.66
CA PHE A 168 -20.74 1.48 -7.16
C PHE A 168 -20.91 1.40 -5.63
N LYS A 169 -21.46 0.28 -5.17
CA LYS A 169 -21.43 -0.12 -3.77
C LYS A 169 -20.12 -0.81 -3.45
N VAL A 170 -19.22 -0.09 -2.78
CA VAL A 170 -17.90 -0.60 -2.44
C VAL A 170 -17.95 -1.36 -1.11
N PHE A 171 -17.58 -2.64 -1.13
CA PHE A 171 -17.41 -3.49 0.05
C PHE A 171 -15.92 -3.65 0.36
N LEU A 172 -15.57 -3.44 1.63
CA LEU A 172 -14.23 -3.71 2.14
C LEU A 172 -14.24 -5.07 2.83
N LEU A 173 -13.50 -6.05 2.31
CA LEU A 173 -13.51 -7.43 2.82
C LEU A 173 -12.14 -7.82 3.37
N THR A 174 -12.00 -7.83 4.70
CA THR A 174 -10.72 -8.00 5.39
C THR A 174 -10.59 -9.34 6.09
N GLY A 175 -9.37 -9.89 6.08
CA GLY A 175 -9.00 -11.04 6.90
C GLY A 175 -8.84 -10.73 8.39
N ARG A 176 -8.86 -9.45 8.80
CA ARG A 176 -8.76 -9.04 10.21
C ARG A 176 -9.94 -9.57 11.03
N ASP A 177 -9.63 -9.98 12.25
CA ASP A 177 -10.60 -10.47 13.22
C ASP A 177 -11.55 -9.36 13.69
N GLU A 178 -12.84 -9.60 13.60
CA GLU A 178 -13.88 -8.61 13.95
C GLU A 178 -13.78 -8.18 15.42
N GLU A 179 -13.71 -9.16 16.32
CA GLU A 179 -13.79 -8.96 17.77
C GLU A 179 -12.69 -8.03 18.28
N THR A 180 -11.49 -8.14 17.71
CA THR A 180 -10.30 -7.48 18.28
C THR A 180 -9.71 -6.37 17.41
N LEU A 181 -10.01 -6.34 16.11
CA LEU A 181 -9.42 -5.38 15.18
C LEU A 181 -10.43 -4.47 14.49
N ALA A 182 -11.74 -4.71 14.61
CA ALA A 182 -12.73 -3.86 13.93
C ALA A 182 -12.64 -2.38 14.33
N PRO A 183 -12.62 -2.00 15.63
CA PRO A 183 -12.63 -0.58 16.00
C PRO A 183 -11.42 0.20 15.47
N SER A 184 -10.22 -0.37 15.59
CA SER A 184 -8.98 0.27 15.13
C SER A 184 -8.90 0.32 13.61
N THR A 185 -9.36 -0.72 12.92
CA THR A 185 -9.36 -0.77 11.44
C THR A 185 -10.34 0.24 10.85
N ILE A 186 -11.56 0.34 11.40
CA ILE A 186 -12.57 1.32 10.95
C ILE A 186 -12.05 2.75 11.16
N ALA A 187 -11.52 3.05 12.35
CA ALA A 187 -10.95 4.36 12.64
C ALA A 187 -9.77 4.69 11.71
N ASN A 188 -8.90 3.70 11.44
CA ASN A 188 -7.78 3.87 10.53
C ASN A 188 -8.26 4.15 9.09
N LEU A 189 -9.20 3.36 8.56
CA LEU A 189 -9.75 3.55 7.22
C LEU A 189 -10.38 4.95 7.06
N HIS A 190 -11.20 5.35 8.03
CA HIS A 190 -11.79 6.69 8.06
C HIS A 190 -10.73 7.79 8.06
N ASN A 191 -9.72 7.68 8.93
CA ASN A 191 -8.63 8.67 9.03
C ASN A 191 -7.74 8.73 7.77
N GLN A 192 -7.73 7.66 6.98
CA GLN A 192 -7.00 7.58 5.72
C GLN A 192 -7.86 7.97 4.51
N GLY A 193 -9.11 8.39 4.72
CA GLY A 193 -9.99 8.90 3.65
C GLY A 193 -10.92 7.86 3.01
N PHE A 194 -10.91 6.61 3.47
CA PHE A 194 -11.85 5.58 3.00
C PHE A 194 -13.22 5.74 3.67
N VAL A 195 -13.94 6.78 3.25
CA VAL A 195 -15.27 7.14 3.75
C VAL A 195 -16.33 6.92 2.67
N GLY A 196 -17.47 6.33 3.03
CA GLY A 196 -18.60 6.13 2.11
C GLY A 196 -18.70 4.72 1.50
N TYR A 197 -17.91 3.75 1.97
CA TYR A 197 -18.11 2.34 1.63
C TYR A 197 -19.49 1.84 2.11
N GLU A 198 -20.04 0.82 1.44
CA GLU A 198 -21.33 0.22 1.77
C GLU A 198 -21.25 -0.61 3.07
N ARG A 199 -20.31 -1.57 3.12
CA ARG A 199 -19.97 -2.30 4.36
C ARG A 199 -18.48 -2.63 4.40
N VAL A 200 -17.93 -2.65 5.61
CA VAL A 200 -16.66 -3.33 5.91
C VAL A 200 -16.99 -4.65 6.61
N ILE A 201 -16.46 -5.74 6.08
CA ILE A 201 -16.78 -7.11 6.49
C ILE A 201 -15.50 -7.75 7.03
N PHE A 202 -15.53 -8.08 8.31
CA PHE A 202 -14.42 -8.69 9.04
C PHE A 202 -14.55 -10.20 9.10
N ARG A 203 -13.44 -10.88 9.44
CA ARG A 203 -13.48 -12.30 9.76
C ARG A 203 -14.13 -12.50 11.13
N THR A 204 -15.22 -13.28 11.15
CA THR A 204 -16.00 -13.56 12.35
C THR A 204 -15.69 -14.95 12.94
N GLN A 205 -16.22 -15.23 14.14
CA GLN A 205 -15.99 -16.48 14.88
C GLN A 205 -16.21 -17.77 14.03
N PRO A 206 -17.28 -17.92 13.23
CA PRO A 206 -17.51 -19.11 12.40
C PRO A 206 -16.45 -19.36 11.31
N PHE A 207 -15.62 -18.34 11.01
CA PHE A 207 -14.53 -18.41 10.05
C PHE A 207 -13.14 -18.46 10.70
N LYS A 208 -13.04 -18.47 12.04
CA LYS A 208 -11.77 -18.73 12.72
C LYS A 208 -11.27 -20.13 12.35
N GLY A 209 -10.01 -20.23 11.96
CA GLY A 209 -9.37 -21.47 11.51
C GLY A 209 -9.68 -21.90 10.06
N LYS A 210 -10.61 -21.24 9.37
CA LYS A 210 -10.84 -21.48 7.92
C LYS A 210 -9.83 -20.70 7.08
N SER A 211 -9.51 -21.17 5.87
CA SER A 211 -8.64 -20.42 4.96
C SER A 211 -9.25 -19.07 4.55
N ALA A 212 -8.40 -18.13 4.10
CA ALA A 212 -8.88 -16.87 3.52
C ALA A 212 -9.77 -17.10 2.30
N VAL A 213 -9.43 -18.06 1.44
CA VAL A 213 -10.24 -18.43 0.28
C VAL A 213 -11.66 -18.85 0.67
N VAL A 214 -11.81 -19.73 1.66
CA VAL A 214 -13.13 -20.20 2.10
C VAL A 214 -13.96 -19.05 2.69
N PHE A 215 -13.36 -18.28 3.60
CA PHE A 215 -14.04 -17.13 4.20
C PHE A 215 -14.49 -16.11 3.14
N LYS A 216 -13.57 -15.66 2.28
CA LYS A 216 -13.88 -14.62 1.30
C LYS A 216 -14.83 -15.11 0.21
N SER A 217 -14.73 -16.37 -0.22
CA SER A 217 -15.70 -16.95 -1.18
C SER A 217 -17.12 -16.95 -0.61
N GLU A 218 -17.28 -17.35 0.65
CA GLU A 218 -18.59 -17.38 1.31
C GLU A 218 -19.18 -15.98 1.46
N ILE A 219 -18.39 -14.98 1.85
CA ILE A 219 -18.87 -13.60 1.90
C ILE A 219 -19.28 -13.09 0.52
N ARG A 220 -18.46 -13.33 -0.52
CA ARG A 220 -18.82 -12.91 -1.89
C ARG A 220 -20.12 -13.57 -2.37
N LYS A 221 -20.31 -14.85 -2.04
CA LYS A 221 -21.55 -15.57 -2.33
C LYS A 221 -22.75 -14.93 -1.63
N GLN A 222 -22.63 -14.62 -0.33
CA GLN A 222 -23.68 -13.93 0.42
C GLN A 222 -24.03 -12.56 -0.20
N LEU A 223 -23.04 -11.78 -0.61
CA LEU A 223 -23.27 -10.52 -1.33
C LEU A 223 -24.06 -10.74 -2.63
N MET A 224 -23.72 -11.76 -3.41
CA MET A 224 -24.47 -12.09 -4.64
C MET A 224 -25.89 -12.58 -4.34
N GLU A 225 -26.10 -13.34 -3.27
CA GLU A 225 -27.42 -13.80 -2.81
C GLU A 225 -28.30 -12.67 -2.28
N GLU A 226 -27.69 -11.62 -1.72
CA GLU A 226 -28.35 -10.35 -1.40
C GLU A 226 -28.72 -9.54 -2.67
N GLY A 227 -28.28 -9.98 -3.86
CA GLY A 227 -28.61 -9.42 -5.16
C GLY A 227 -27.52 -8.54 -5.77
N TYR A 228 -26.37 -8.39 -5.12
CA TYR A 228 -25.28 -7.56 -5.64
C TYR A 228 -24.62 -8.19 -6.88
N ARG A 229 -24.36 -7.36 -7.90
CA ARG A 229 -23.57 -7.68 -9.08
C ARG A 229 -22.13 -7.23 -8.85
N ILE A 230 -21.25 -8.17 -8.53
CA ILE A 230 -19.84 -7.86 -8.27
C ILE A 230 -19.12 -7.68 -9.61
N TRP A 231 -18.80 -6.44 -9.97
CA TRP A 231 -18.09 -6.12 -11.21
C TRP A 231 -16.58 -6.30 -11.08
N GLY A 232 -16.02 -5.97 -9.92
CA GLY A 232 -14.59 -6.03 -9.67
C GLY A 232 -14.27 -6.51 -8.27
N ASN A 233 -13.15 -7.25 -8.17
CA ASN A 233 -12.57 -7.70 -6.91
C ASN A 233 -11.06 -7.46 -6.94
N VAL A 234 -10.56 -6.68 -5.97
CA VAL A 234 -9.17 -6.23 -5.90
C VAL A 234 -8.56 -6.69 -4.59
N GLY A 235 -7.37 -7.27 -4.66
CA GLY A 235 -6.63 -7.71 -3.49
C GLY A 235 -5.15 -7.89 -3.78
N ASP A 236 -4.33 -7.88 -2.75
CA ASP A 236 -2.89 -8.07 -2.82
C ASP A 236 -2.50 -9.55 -2.66
N GLN A 237 -3.44 -10.43 -2.30
CA GLN A 237 -3.23 -11.87 -2.19
C GLN A 237 -4.04 -12.63 -3.22
N TRP A 238 -3.49 -13.75 -3.69
CA TRP A 238 -4.26 -14.68 -4.53
C TRP A 238 -5.46 -15.26 -3.79
N THR A 239 -5.39 -15.36 -2.46
CA THR A 239 -6.52 -15.85 -1.65
C THR A 239 -7.73 -14.91 -1.63
N ASP A 240 -7.56 -13.65 -2.04
CA ASP A 240 -8.66 -12.70 -2.27
C ASP A 240 -9.36 -12.96 -3.60
N LEU A 241 -8.61 -13.50 -4.56
CA LEU A 241 -8.96 -13.60 -5.98
C LEU A 241 -9.11 -15.05 -6.46
N GLN A 242 -9.19 -16.00 -5.53
CA GLN A 242 -9.43 -17.43 -5.76
C GLN A 242 -10.69 -17.90 -5.05
N GLY A 243 -11.14 -19.10 -5.42
CA GLY A 243 -12.37 -19.69 -4.94
C GLY A 243 -13.57 -19.29 -5.80
N GLU A 244 -14.72 -19.14 -5.18
CA GLU A 244 -16.00 -18.92 -5.87
C GLU A 244 -16.45 -17.46 -5.81
N CYS A 245 -17.43 -17.10 -6.65
CA CYS A 245 -18.09 -15.79 -6.61
C CYS A 245 -17.12 -14.60 -6.75
N LEU A 246 -16.13 -14.68 -7.63
CA LEU A 246 -15.07 -13.66 -7.77
C LEU A 246 -15.54 -12.32 -8.33
N GLY A 247 -16.75 -12.27 -8.89
CA GLY A 247 -17.22 -11.16 -9.72
C GLY A 247 -16.74 -11.26 -11.16
N ASN A 248 -17.04 -10.23 -11.95
CA ASN A 248 -16.78 -10.25 -13.40
C ASN A 248 -15.29 -10.13 -13.74
N ARG A 249 -14.50 -9.44 -12.92
CA ARG A 249 -13.05 -9.30 -13.13
C ARG A 249 -12.29 -9.19 -11.81
N THR A 250 -11.11 -9.81 -11.76
CA THR A 250 -10.19 -9.75 -10.62
C THR A 250 -8.94 -8.93 -10.96
N PHE A 251 -8.38 -8.26 -9.96
CA PHE A 251 -7.16 -7.46 -10.10
C PHE A 251 -6.23 -7.71 -8.92
N LYS A 252 -5.03 -8.25 -9.21
CA LYS A 252 -4.00 -8.57 -8.22
C LYS A 252 -3.05 -7.39 -8.06
N LEU A 253 -3.00 -6.80 -6.87
CA LEU A 253 -1.96 -5.83 -6.50
C LEU A 253 -0.70 -6.56 -6.06
N PRO A 254 0.51 -6.02 -6.29
CA PRO A 254 1.74 -6.66 -5.84
C PRO A 254 1.84 -6.70 -4.32
N ASN A 255 2.32 -7.81 -3.76
CA ASN A 255 2.76 -7.86 -2.37
C ASN A 255 3.77 -9.00 -2.15
N PRO A 256 5.07 -8.69 -2.23
CA PRO A 256 6.11 -9.66 -2.00
C PRO A 256 6.56 -9.76 -0.53
N MET A 257 5.92 -9.04 0.41
CA MET A 257 6.33 -9.03 1.82
C MET A 257 5.79 -10.22 2.61
N TYR A 258 4.65 -10.77 2.22
CA TYR A 258 4.08 -11.97 2.85
C TYR A 258 3.14 -12.75 1.93
N CYS A 259 2.85 -13.99 2.32
CA CYS A 259 1.87 -14.85 1.68
C CYS A 259 0.79 -15.25 2.68
N VAL A 260 -0.46 -15.11 2.29
CA VAL A 260 -1.60 -15.68 3.01
C VAL A 260 -1.94 -17.04 2.40
N PRO A 261 -1.76 -18.16 3.14
CA PRO A 261 -2.05 -19.50 2.65
C PRO A 261 -3.56 -19.85 2.63
#